data_AF-M0N1R1-F1
#
_entry.id   AF-M0N1R1-F1
#
_cell.length_a   1.000
_cell.length_b   1.000
_cell.length_c   1.000
_cell.angle_alpha   90.00
_cell.angle_beta   90.00
_cell.angle_gamma   90.00
#
_symmetry.space_group_name_H-M   'P 1'
#
loop_
_entity.id
_entity.type
_entity.pdbx_description
1 polymer ?
#
loop_
_entity_poly.entity_id
_entity_poly.type
_entity_poly.pdbx_seq_one_letter_code
_entity_poly.pdbx_strand_id
1 'polypeptide(L)' 'MSRWLLFGFGLVFGILLFVQAYQGNLLLALIAVVFTIFGFGGFWWNTTQDDPIQTRFSQSR' A
#
# COMPACT_ATOMS: atom_id res chain seq x y z
N MET A 1 0.68 -13.98 1.32
CA MET A 1 0.43 -13.75 -0.13
C MET A 1 -0.30 -12.42 -0.38
N SER A 2 -1.29 -12.03 0.45
CA SER A 2 -2.10 -10.80 0.30
C SER A 2 -1.31 -9.48 0.25
N ARG A 3 -0.31 -9.25 1.12
CA ARG A 3 0.44 -7.97 1.17
C ARG A 3 1.06 -7.54 -0.17
N TRP A 4 1.67 -8.46 -0.91
CA TRP A 4 2.33 -8.13 -2.17
C TRP A 4 1.33 -7.69 -3.25
N LEU A 5 0.08 -8.13 -3.16
CA LEU A 5 -1.00 -7.65 -4.03
C LEU A 5 -1.38 -6.20 -3.69
N LEU A 6 -1.40 -5.83 -2.40
CA LEU A 6 -1.65 -4.45 -1.97
C LEU A 6 -0.52 -3.51 -2.42
N PHE A 7 0.73 -3.99 -2.35
CA PHE A 7 1.89 -3.25 -2.87
C PHE A 7 1.82 -3.08 -4.39
N GLY A 8 1.54 -4.16 -5.13
CA GLY A 8 1.36 -4.11 -6.58
C GLY A 8 0.21 -3.19 -7.00
N PHE A 9 -0.91 -3.24 -6.27
CA PHE A 9 -2.06 -2.35 -6.45
C PHE A 9 -1.67 -0.88 -6.23
N GLY A 10 -0.97 -0.57 -5.13
CA GLY A 10 -0.46 0.77 -4.85
C GLY A 10 0.49 1.28 -5.94
N LEU A 11 1.37 0.43 -6.46
CA LEU A 11 2.27 0.77 -7.57
C LEU A 11 1.53 1.08 -8.86
N VAL A 12 0.55 0.26 -9.25
CA VAL A 12 -0.24 0.48 -10.48
C VAL A 12 -0.96 1.82 -10.40
N PHE A 13 -1.63 2.11 -9.28
CA PHE A 13 -2.32 3.39 -9.11
C PHE A 13 -1.36 4.57 -8.96
N GLY A 14 -0.16 4.37 -8.40
CA GLY A 14 0.89 5.39 -8.37
C GLY A 14 1.38 5.78 -9.76
N ILE A 15 1.54 4.80 -10.67
CA ILE A 15 1.88 5.07 -12.07
C ILE A 15 0.73 5.81 -12.77
N LEU A 16 -0.51 5.35 -12.58
CA LEU A 16 -1.69 6.02 -13.15
C LEU A 16 -1.85 7.44 -12.61
N LEU A 17 -1.55 7.68 -11.34
CA LEU A 17 -1.54 9.01 -10.75
C LEU A 17 -0.58 9.93 -11.49
N PHE A 18 0.67 9.49 -11.70
CA PHE A 18 1.66 10.28 -12.42
C PHE A 18 1.20 10.60 -13.86
N VAL A 19 0.68 9.60 -14.57
CA VAL A 19 0.18 9.76 -15.94
C VAL A 19 -1.00 10.74 -15.99
N GLN A 20 -1.98 10.61 -15.09
CA GLN A 20 -3.18 11.46 -15.09
C GLN A 20 -2.88 12.87 -14.60
N ALA A 21 -1.94 13.03 -13.67
CA ALA A 21 -1.43 14.34 -13.26
C ALA A 21 -0.73 15.06 -14.43
N TYR A 22 0.08 14.34 -15.20
CA TYR A 22 0.75 14.89 -16.38
C TYR A 22 -0.25 15.29 -17.49
N GLN A 23 -1.31 14.49 -17.68
CA GLN A 23 -2.38 14.79 -18.65
C GLN A 23 -3.34 15.91 -18.18
N GLY A 24 -3.20 16.41 -16.94
CA GLY A 24 -4.08 17.44 -16.38
C GLY A 24 -5.50 16.93 -16.04
N ASN A 25 -5.71 15.61 -16.01
CA ASN A 25 -7.01 15.03 -15.70
C ASN A 25 -7.20 14.92 -14.18
N LEU A 26 -7.58 16.05 -13.58
CA LEU A 26 -7.71 16.23 -12.13
C LEU A 26 -8.60 15.19 -11.45
N LEU A 27 -9.72 14.83 -12.08
CA LEU A 27 -10.65 13.85 -11.51
C LEU A 27 -9.99 12.46 -11.40
N LEU A 28 -9.38 11.99 -12.48
CA LEU A 28 -8.72 10.69 -12.50
C LEU A 28 -7.46 10.69 -11.60
N ALA A 29 -6.74 11.81 -11.54
CA ALA A 29 -5.62 11.97 -10.62
C ALA A 29 -6.07 11.84 -9.16
N LEU A 30 -7.15 12.52 -8.75
CA LEU A 30 -7.68 12.41 -7.38
C LEU A 30 -8.10 10.98 -7.03
N ILE A 31 -8.77 10.29 -7.95
CA ILE A 31 -9.15 8.89 -7.78
C ILE A 31 -7.88 8.02 -7.61
N ALA A 32 -6.87 8.24 -8.44
CA ALA A 32 -5.61 7.51 -8.37
C ALA A 32 -4.85 7.80 -7.06
N VAL A 33 -4.89 9.03 -6.52
CA VAL A 33 -4.33 9.35 -5.19
C VAL A 33 -4.95 8.47 -4.12
N VAL A 34 -6.29 8.41 -4.07
CA VAL A 34 -7.00 7.62 -3.06
C VAL A 34 -6.55 6.16 -3.13
N PHE A 35 -6.60 5.54 -4.31
CA PHE A 35 -6.21 4.14 -4.46
C PHE A 35 -4.73 3.88 -4.18
N THR A 36 -3.85 4.83 -4.52
CA THR A 36 -2.41 4.75 -4.20
C THR A 36 -2.19 4.73 -2.69
N ILE A 37 -2.86 5.62 -1.95
CA ILE A 37 -2.79 5.70 -0.49
C ILE A 37 -3.34 4.43 0.15
N PHE A 38 -4.49 3.92 -0.30
CA PHE A 38 -5.06 2.68 0.23
C PHE A 38 -4.19 1.45 -0.07
N GLY A 39 -3.58 1.38 -1.26
CA GLY A 39 -2.65 0.30 -1.62
C GLY A 39 -1.42 0.28 -0.71
N PHE A 40 -0.68 1.40 -0.64
CA PHE A 40 0.52 1.49 0.19
C PHE A 40 0.21 1.48 1.69
N GLY A 41 -0.83 2.17 2.13
CA GLY A 41 -1.27 2.18 3.52
C GLY A 41 -1.74 0.81 3.99
N GLY A 42 -2.50 0.09 3.16
CA GLY A 42 -2.91 -1.29 3.42
C GLY A 42 -1.71 -2.25 3.46
N PHE A 43 -0.75 -2.08 2.55
CA PHE A 43 0.50 -2.85 2.56
C PHE A 43 1.31 -2.59 3.84
N TRP A 44 1.48 -1.33 4.23
CA TRP A 44 2.18 -0.94 5.46
C TRP A 44 1.50 -1.50 6.71
N TRP A 45 0.17 -1.37 6.78
CA TRP A 45 -0.62 -1.91 7.88
C TRP A 45 -0.48 -3.43 7.99
N ASN A 46 -0.57 -4.15 6.88
CA ASN A 46 -0.42 -5.61 6.85
C ASN A 46 1.02 -6.05 7.20
N THR A 47 2.02 -5.22 6.89
CA THR A 47 3.42 -5.50 7.27
C THR A 47 3.65 -5.25 8.76
N THR A 48 3.09 -4.16 9.31
CA THR A 48 3.24 -3.81 10.73
C THR A 48 2.47 -4.76 11.66
N GLN A 49 1.35 -5.35 11.21
CA GLN A 49 0.61 -6.33 12.00
C GLN A 49 1.18 -7.75 11.95
N ASP A 50 2.05 -8.06 10.99
CA ASP A 50 2.72 -9.35 10.88
C ASP A 50 3.92 -9.52 11.85
N ASP A 51 4.15 -8.54 12.72
CA ASP A 51 4.99 -8.68 13.94
C ASP A 51 4.13 -8.91 15.21
N PRO A 52 3.31 -9.99 15.33
CA PRO A 52 2.61 -10.24 16.56
C PRO A 52 3.53 -11.02 17.51
N ILE A 53 4.35 -10.34 18.31
CA ILE A 53 4.70 -10.83 19.67
C ILE A 53 5.42 -12.21 19.73
N GLN A 54 5.85 -12.81 18.61
CA GLN A 54 6.54 -14.11 18.64
C GLN A 54 7.94 -14.02 19.26
N THR A 55 8.47 -12.81 19.43
CA THR A 55 9.72 -12.56 20.17
C THR A 55 9.59 -12.68 21.69
N ARG A 56 8.38 -12.63 22.28
CA ARG A 56 8.25 -12.69 23.75
C ARG A 56 8.17 -14.10 24.35
N PHE A 57 7.86 -15.14 23.57
CA PHE A 57 7.79 -16.51 24.09
C PHE A 57 9.03 -17.37 23.76
N SER A 58 9.96 -16.86 22.96
CA SER A 58 11.23 -17.53 22.64
C SER A 58 12.36 -17.23 23.64
N GLN A 59 12.14 -16.32 24.61
CA GLN A 59 13.20 -15.80 25.47
C GLN A 59 13.18 -16.35 26.91
N SER A 60 12.28 -17.29 27.22
CA SER A 60 12.28 -18.03 28.49
C SER A 60 12.13 -19.53 28.26
N ARG A 61 13.16 -20.14 27.68
CA ARG A 61 13.37 -21.58 27.78
C ARG A 61 14.81 -21.86 28.13
#